data_AF-A0A2P6VUJ8-F1
#
_entry.id   AF-A0A2P6VUJ8-F1
#
_cell.length_a   1.000
_cell.length_b   1.000
_cell.length_c   1.000
_cell.angle_alpha   90.00
_cell.angle_beta   90.00
_cell.angle_gamma   90.00
#
_symmetry.space_group_name_H-M   'P 1'
#
loop_
_entity.id
_entity.type
_entity.pdbx_description
1 polymer ?
#
loop_
_entity_poly.entity_id
_entity_poly.type
_entity_poly.pdbx_seq_one_letter_code
_entity_poly.pdbx_strand_id
1 'polypeptide(L)'
;MSGSTRHAIFGSMSTLDSASKVDKPTAAGGSRDVERFVRTPFPAGVLPISPMAGPRFPNLFIAGVPKAATTTWYQALDHHPDVFMSPRKEMRYLDRDLTFDNRVETEDAYLAHFADAEGQARIGEASPWYFYSDEAPRSIRDNAEDPRVLVFLRDPVERLYSLHGQMVNSGAETIGSFREALAAQPDRERGRRLPDLLEPREGLRYWDIAHYGPHVRRYLDTFDDEELMFVRFDDFTTDPEGVFREVCTFLGVDPNVRPAIPASNTHRVLRSHRVRDFLADPPEPVREIAHRVPGDWPTQARDILWQLNLKPAERDPMPEDLCRTLTEHCRPDIEDVEDLLGWDLSDWRRRDPLEEA
;
A
#
# COMPACT_ATOMS: atom_id res chain seq x y z
N MET A 1 -60.90 19.51 21.37
CA MET A 1 -59.70 20.31 21.06
C MET A 1 -59.04 19.69 19.84
N SER A 2 -58.60 20.54 18.91
CA SER A 2 -58.09 20.30 17.54
C SER A 2 -57.18 19.08 17.39
N GLY A 3 -57.11 18.36 16.27
CA GLY A 3 -57.67 18.53 14.94
C GLY A 3 -56.62 18.12 13.89
N SER A 4 -57.05 17.26 12.94
CA SER A 4 -56.64 17.26 11.51
C SER A 4 -55.21 16.79 11.16
N THR A 5 -54.88 16.08 10.07
CA THR A 5 -55.56 15.86 8.77
C THR A 5 -54.81 14.78 7.92
N ARG A 6 -55.57 14.09 7.03
CA ARG A 6 -55.27 13.69 5.60
C ARG A 6 -54.27 12.56 5.27
N HIS A 7 -54.75 11.46 4.64
CA HIS A 7 -54.89 11.14 3.18
C HIS A 7 -53.54 10.74 2.54
N ALA A 8 -53.26 9.49 2.13
CA ALA A 8 -53.89 8.57 1.15
C ALA A 8 -53.39 8.75 -0.30
N ILE A 9 -53.23 7.60 -1.00
CA ILE A 9 -53.51 7.32 -2.44
C ILE A 9 -52.34 7.02 -3.41
N PHE A 10 -52.37 5.76 -3.91
CA PHE A 10 -52.03 5.20 -5.25
C PHE A 10 -50.57 5.21 -5.75
N GLY A 11 -50.12 4.27 -6.59
CA GLY A 11 -50.78 3.20 -7.33
C GLY A 11 -49.79 2.41 -8.20
N SER A 12 -50.25 1.25 -8.65
CA SER A 12 -49.60 0.24 -9.51
C SER A 12 -49.12 0.72 -10.88
N MET A 13 -48.16 0.03 -11.49
CA MET A 13 -48.23 -0.32 -12.92
C MET A 13 -47.41 -1.57 -13.27
N SER A 14 -47.96 -2.29 -14.24
CA SER A 14 -47.66 -3.65 -14.68
C SER A 14 -46.92 -3.66 -16.03
N THR A 15 -46.04 -4.66 -16.21
CA THR A 15 -45.86 -5.54 -17.40
C THR A 15 -45.64 -4.98 -18.83
N LEU A 16 -44.87 -5.78 -19.58
CA LEU A 16 -44.93 -6.09 -21.02
C LEU A 16 -43.92 -5.41 -21.98
N ASP A 17 -42.97 -6.25 -22.41
CA ASP A 17 -42.81 -6.79 -23.78
C ASP A 17 -41.92 -6.13 -24.85
N SER A 18 -41.24 -7.06 -25.55
CA SER A 18 -40.99 -7.11 -26.99
C SER A 18 -39.79 -6.41 -27.66
N ALA A 19 -38.97 -7.31 -28.21
CA ALA A 19 -37.98 -7.23 -29.29
C ALA A 19 -38.27 -6.31 -30.49
N SER A 20 -37.20 -5.88 -31.17
CA SER A 20 -37.12 -5.95 -32.65
C SER A 20 -35.70 -5.74 -33.19
N LYS A 21 -35.26 -6.70 -34.01
CA LYS A 21 -34.19 -6.61 -35.02
C LYS A 21 -34.53 -5.58 -36.08
N VAL A 22 -33.55 -4.87 -36.63
CA VAL A 22 -33.57 -4.40 -38.03
C VAL A 22 -32.17 -4.48 -38.65
N ASP A 23 -32.19 -4.93 -39.90
CA ASP A 23 -31.11 -5.37 -40.78
C ASP A 23 -30.17 -4.30 -41.35
N LYS A 24 -29.01 -4.80 -41.79
CA LYS A 24 -28.09 -4.18 -42.76
C LYS A 24 -28.75 -3.91 -44.12
N PRO A 25 -28.18 -2.97 -44.90
CA PRO A 25 -28.14 -3.07 -46.34
C PRO A 25 -26.70 -3.24 -46.88
N THR A 26 -26.49 -4.37 -47.55
CA THR A 26 -25.77 -4.58 -48.82
C THR A 26 -26.27 -3.62 -49.92
N ALA A 27 -25.62 -3.27 -51.03
CA ALA A 27 -24.33 -3.55 -51.68
C ALA A 27 -24.24 -2.64 -52.94
N ALA A 28 -23.17 -2.85 -53.74
CA ALA A 28 -22.91 -2.39 -55.12
C ALA A 28 -22.21 -1.02 -55.23
N GLY A 29 -21.15 -0.83 -56.02
CA GLY A 29 -20.39 -1.63 -57.02
C GLY A 29 -19.34 -0.65 -57.60
N GLY A 30 -18.29 -0.97 -58.33
CA GLY A 30 -17.73 -2.19 -58.90
C GLY A 30 -16.42 -1.80 -59.62
N SER A 31 -15.94 -2.67 -60.52
CA SER A 31 -14.78 -2.51 -61.42
C SER A 31 -13.41 -2.80 -60.78
N ARG A 32 -12.90 -4.03 -60.94
CA ARG A 32 -11.83 -4.43 -61.89
C ARG A 32 -10.48 -3.77 -61.58
N ASP A 33 -9.53 -4.55 -61.07
CA ASP A 33 -8.27 -4.79 -61.79
C ASP A 33 -7.48 -5.93 -61.13
N VAL A 34 -6.99 -6.82 -61.98
CA VAL A 34 -6.18 -7.98 -61.64
C VAL A 34 -4.74 -7.59 -61.85
N GLU A 35 -4.05 -7.14 -60.81
CA GLU A 35 -2.58 -7.07 -60.81
C GLU A 35 -2.00 -7.55 -59.48
N ARG A 36 -1.18 -8.60 -59.59
CA ARG A 36 -0.28 -9.09 -58.55
C ARG A 36 0.70 -7.97 -58.22
N PHE A 37 0.72 -7.51 -56.96
CA PHE A 37 1.85 -6.76 -56.43
C PHE A 37 2.52 -7.49 -55.27
N VAL A 38 3.84 -7.50 -55.40
CA VAL A 38 4.85 -8.20 -54.63
C VAL A 38 5.00 -7.59 -53.24
N ARG A 39 5.40 -8.44 -52.29
CA ARG A 39 5.78 -8.11 -50.91
C ARG A 39 6.90 -7.05 -50.84
N THR A 40 6.69 -6.06 -49.95
CA THR A 40 7.67 -5.29 -49.11
C THR A 40 8.66 -4.34 -49.81
N PRO A 41 9.18 -3.26 -49.14
CA PRO A 41 9.27 -3.03 -47.69
C PRO A 41 8.74 -1.67 -47.17
N PHE A 42 8.60 -1.61 -45.84
CA PHE A 42 8.27 -0.44 -45.01
C PHE A 42 9.04 0.83 -45.41
N PRO A 43 8.38 2.01 -45.49
CA PRO A 43 9.09 3.26 -45.39
C PRO A 43 9.45 3.50 -43.91
N ALA A 44 10.75 3.64 -43.66
CA ALA A 44 11.32 4.13 -42.42
C ALA A 44 10.88 5.59 -42.20
N GLY A 45 9.76 5.75 -41.49
CA GLY A 45 9.37 6.99 -40.84
C GLY A 45 9.50 6.79 -39.35
N VAL A 46 10.72 6.92 -38.84
CA VAL A 46 10.94 7.11 -37.39
C VAL A 46 10.23 8.40 -37.04
N LEU A 47 9.05 8.30 -36.43
CA LEU A 47 8.46 9.43 -35.72
C LEU A 47 9.52 9.92 -34.72
N PRO A 48 9.76 11.23 -34.62
CA PRO A 48 10.71 11.73 -33.65
C PRO A 48 10.23 11.28 -32.28
N ILE A 49 11.05 10.46 -31.62
CA ILE A 49 10.94 10.23 -30.18
C ILE A 49 11.16 11.61 -29.58
N SER A 50 10.09 12.28 -29.15
CA SER A 50 10.21 13.58 -28.50
C SER A 50 11.22 13.44 -27.36
N PRO A 51 12.24 14.31 -27.27
CA PRO A 51 13.16 14.26 -26.15
C PRO A 51 12.39 14.60 -24.86
N MET A 52 12.29 13.58 -24.01
CA MET A 52 12.13 13.59 -22.55
C MET A 52 11.29 14.75 -21.97
N ALA A 53 10.01 14.47 -21.73
CA ALA A 53 9.25 15.18 -20.69
C ALA A 53 10.06 15.12 -19.38
N GLY A 54 10.05 16.20 -18.60
CA GLY A 54 10.63 16.18 -17.25
C GLY A 54 10.05 15.05 -16.38
N PRO A 55 10.63 14.80 -15.20
CA PRO A 55 10.17 13.70 -14.35
C PRO A 55 8.65 13.78 -14.13
N ARG A 56 7.96 12.70 -14.48
CA ARG A 56 6.49 12.61 -14.40
C ARG A 56 6.09 12.28 -12.97
N PHE A 57 4.94 12.82 -12.56
CA PHE A 57 4.31 12.40 -11.31
C PHE A 57 3.97 10.89 -11.39
N PRO A 58 4.19 10.10 -10.31
CA PRO A 58 3.84 8.69 -10.31
C PRO A 58 2.34 8.47 -10.50
N ASN A 59 1.97 7.34 -11.10
CA ASN A 59 0.60 6.91 -11.32
C ASN A 59 0.29 5.55 -10.67
N LEU A 60 1.21 5.03 -9.85
CA LEU A 60 1.04 3.81 -9.07
C LEU A 60 1.43 4.06 -7.61
N PHE A 61 0.55 3.76 -6.67
CA PHE A 61 0.77 3.99 -5.24
C PHE A 61 0.46 2.73 -4.44
N ILE A 62 1.45 2.16 -3.77
CA ILE A 62 1.21 1.17 -2.71
C ILE A 62 1.00 1.94 -1.41
N ALA A 63 -0.26 2.22 -1.11
CA ALA A 63 -0.65 3.18 -0.06
C ALA A 63 -0.76 2.57 1.33
N GLY A 64 -0.81 1.23 1.45
CA GLY A 64 -0.89 0.60 2.76
C GLY A 64 -1.16 -0.89 2.74
N VAL A 65 -1.28 -1.51 3.91
CA VAL A 65 -0.92 -0.96 5.24
C VAL A 65 0.45 -1.47 5.70
N PRO A 66 1.12 -0.84 6.69
CA PRO A 66 2.35 -1.39 7.25
C PRO A 66 2.13 -2.83 7.72
N LYS A 67 3.10 -3.70 7.47
CA LYS A 67 3.05 -5.15 7.82
C LYS A 67 2.01 -5.99 7.05
N ALA A 68 1.49 -5.49 5.93
CA ALA A 68 0.67 -6.25 4.99
C ALA A 68 1.43 -6.58 3.67
N ALA A 69 2.71 -6.96 3.77
CA ALA A 69 3.57 -7.33 2.62
C ALA A 69 3.80 -6.25 1.54
N THR A 70 3.61 -4.97 1.85
CA THR A 70 3.91 -3.85 0.91
C THR A 70 5.35 -3.84 0.38
N THR A 71 6.32 -4.40 1.11
CA THR A 71 7.71 -4.58 0.63
C THR A 71 7.86 -5.70 -0.36
N THR A 72 7.18 -6.83 -0.13
CA THR A 72 7.14 -7.93 -1.09
C THR A 72 6.49 -7.47 -2.41
N TRP A 73 5.38 -6.71 -2.32
CA TRP A 73 4.70 -6.15 -3.48
C TRP A 73 5.52 -5.12 -4.23
N TYR A 74 6.16 -4.18 -3.52
CA TYR A 74 7.11 -3.25 -4.14
C TYR A 74 8.17 -4.01 -4.94
N GLN A 75 8.78 -5.05 -4.35
CA GLN A 75 9.83 -5.82 -5.01
C GLN A 75 9.28 -6.60 -6.20
N ALA A 76 8.13 -7.26 -6.07
CA ALA A 76 7.53 -8.02 -7.16
C ALA A 76 7.19 -7.13 -8.37
N LEU A 77 6.67 -5.92 -8.12
CA LEU A 77 6.33 -4.94 -9.16
C LEU A 77 7.58 -4.27 -9.77
N ASP A 78 8.62 -4.01 -8.98
CA ASP A 78 9.90 -3.47 -9.47
C ASP A 78 10.60 -4.42 -10.48
N HIS A 79 10.31 -5.72 -10.41
CA HIS A 79 10.80 -6.69 -11.41
C HIS A 79 9.93 -6.77 -12.67
N HIS A 80 8.79 -6.08 -12.73
CA HIS A 80 7.89 -6.12 -13.87
C HIS A 80 8.38 -5.13 -14.96
N PRO A 81 8.57 -5.56 -16.23
CA PRO A 81 9.18 -4.72 -17.27
C PRO A 81 8.42 -3.41 -17.57
N ASP A 82 7.09 -3.43 -17.43
CA ASP A 82 6.23 -2.25 -17.65
C ASP A 82 5.97 -1.40 -16.40
N VAL A 83 6.68 -1.67 -15.30
CA VAL A 83 6.55 -0.93 -14.03
C VAL A 83 7.92 -0.39 -13.62
N PHE A 84 7.97 0.88 -13.29
CA PHE A 84 9.13 1.52 -12.66
C PHE A 84 8.76 1.86 -11.22
N MET A 85 9.49 1.35 -10.23
CA MET A 85 9.31 1.75 -8.83
C MET A 85 10.40 2.72 -8.40
N SER A 86 10.03 3.73 -7.62
CA SER A 86 10.96 4.71 -7.05
C SER A 86 12.06 3.99 -6.24
N PRO A 87 13.37 4.24 -6.50
CA PRO A 87 14.46 3.52 -5.83
C PRO A 87 14.47 3.72 -4.32
N ARG A 88 13.85 4.81 -3.83
CA ARG A 88 13.59 5.06 -2.43
C ARG A 88 12.13 4.71 -2.11
N LYS A 89 11.93 3.73 -1.23
CA LYS A 89 10.63 3.48 -0.57
C LYS A 89 10.35 4.50 0.52
N GLU A 90 9.07 4.64 0.87
CA GLU A 90 8.59 5.45 1.98
C GLU A 90 9.12 6.88 1.92
N MET A 91 8.95 7.51 0.75
CA MET A 91 9.28 8.92 0.53
C MET A 91 8.41 9.84 1.37
N ARG A 92 7.19 9.39 1.71
CA ARG A 92 6.27 10.08 2.62
C ARG A 92 6.02 11.51 2.11
N TYR A 93 5.84 11.72 0.80
CA TYR A 93 5.69 13.08 0.25
C TYR A 93 4.24 13.59 0.38
N LEU A 94 3.28 12.67 0.29
CA LEU A 94 1.85 12.97 0.17
C LEU A 94 1.08 12.91 1.50
N ASP A 95 1.71 12.47 2.60
CA ASP A 95 1.09 12.32 3.94
C ASP A 95 1.58 13.37 4.94
N ARG A 96 1.53 14.66 4.57
CA ARG A 96 2.12 15.77 5.35
C ARG A 96 1.46 15.98 6.71
N ASP A 97 0.25 15.47 6.89
CA ASP A 97 -0.50 15.42 8.14
C ASP A 97 0.07 14.42 9.17
N LEU A 98 0.89 13.44 8.74
CA LEU A 98 1.54 12.48 9.62
C LEU A 98 2.89 12.97 10.15
N THR A 99 3.24 12.59 11.39
CA THR A 99 4.41 13.14 12.06
C THR A 99 5.67 12.31 11.79
N PHE A 100 6.39 12.60 10.71
CA PHE A 100 7.66 11.94 10.33
C PHE A 100 8.88 12.87 10.42
N ASP A 101 10.06 12.29 10.62
CA ASP A 101 11.36 12.97 10.72
C ASP A 101 12.22 12.87 9.44
N ASN A 102 11.84 12.00 8.49
CA ASN A 102 12.65 11.60 7.34
C ASN A 102 11.93 11.78 5.98
N ARG A 103 10.95 12.68 5.92
CA ARG A 103 10.13 12.99 4.76
C ARG A 103 10.92 13.63 3.61
N VAL A 104 10.50 13.37 2.36
CA VAL A 104 10.93 14.19 1.20
C VAL A 104 10.12 15.49 1.21
N GLU A 105 10.77 16.64 1.36
CA GLU A 105 10.08 17.91 1.65
C GLU A 105 9.60 18.69 0.41
N THR A 106 10.30 18.55 -0.71
CA THR A 106 10.08 19.35 -1.92
C THR A 106 9.65 18.49 -3.09
N GLU A 107 8.78 19.03 -3.94
CA GLU A 107 8.33 18.38 -5.17
C GLU A 107 9.49 17.99 -6.08
N ASP A 108 10.45 18.88 -6.32
CA ASP A 108 11.62 18.58 -7.17
C ASP A 108 12.40 17.35 -6.67
N ALA A 109 12.60 17.25 -5.35
CA ALA A 109 13.26 16.10 -4.75
C ALA A 109 12.41 14.83 -4.83
N TYR A 110 11.08 14.94 -4.74
CA TYR A 110 10.17 13.82 -4.93
C TYR A 110 10.20 13.32 -6.38
N LEU A 111 10.05 14.24 -7.34
CA LEU A 111 10.02 13.94 -8.76
C LEU A 111 11.37 13.41 -9.28
N ALA A 112 12.49 13.84 -8.70
CA ALA A 112 13.82 13.32 -9.03
C ALA A 112 13.93 11.79 -8.86
N HIS A 113 13.12 11.17 -8.00
CA HIS A 113 13.10 9.71 -7.83
C HIS A 113 12.49 8.96 -9.02
N PHE A 114 11.89 9.65 -9.99
CA PHE A 114 11.27 9.07 -11.19
C PHE A 114 11.97 9.46 -12.49
N ALA A 115 13.15 10.10 -12.40
CA ALA A 115 13.89 10.58 -13.57
C ALA A 115 14.36 9.44 -14.50
N ASP A 116 14.59 8.25 -13.95
CA ASP A 116 15.07 7.07 -14.68
C ASP A 116 13.91 6.23 -15.27
N ALA A 117 12.66 6.70 -15.23
CA ALA A 117 11.54 6.01 -15.85
C ALA A 117 11.59 6.15 -17.39
N GLU A 118 11.90 5.06 -18.07
CA GLU A 118 12.09 4.94 -19.53
C GLU A 118 10.84 4.44 -20.27
N GLY A 119 9.69 5.06 -20.00
CA GLY A 119 8.45 4.79 -20.75
C GLY A 119 7.60 3.64 -20.22
N GLN A 120 7.87 3.14 -19.02
CA GLN A 120 7.00 2.20 -18.30
C GLN A 120 5.57 2.74 -18.20
N ALA A 121 4.60 1.83 -18.28
CA ALA A 121 3.17 2.16 -18.19
C ALA A 121 2.81 2.66 -16.78
N ARG A 122 3.43 2.05 -15.76
CA ARG A 122 3.27 2.44 -14.36
C ARG A 122 4.57 2.96 -13.78
N ILE A 123 4.50 4.13 -13.16
CA ILE A 123 5.59 4.74 -12.39
C ILE A 123 5.07 4.83 -10.97
N GLY A 124 5.72 4.15 -10.03
CA GLY A 124 5.14 3.93 -8.72
C GLY A 124 6.04 4.20 -7.53
N GLU A 125 5.38 4.43 -6.41
CA GLU A 125 6.01 4.52 -5.10
C GLU A 125 5.25 3.68 -4.06
N ALA A 126 5.86 3.53 -2.89
CA ALA A 126 5.28 2.74 -1.81
C ALA A 126 5.56 3.41 -0.46
N SER A 127 4.50 4.01 0.10
CA SER A 127 4.50 4.64 1.42
C SER A 127 3.30 4.08 2.19
N PRO A 128 3.46 2.97 2.94
CA PRO A 128 2.34 2.23 3.52
C PRO A 128 1.51 3.01 4.55
N TRP A 129 2.02 4.13 5.05
CA TRP A 129 1.33 5.02 5.97
C TRP A 129 0.36 5.97 5.28
N TYR A 130 0.38 6.10 3.93
CA TYR A 130 -0.61 6.88 3.17
C TYR A 130 -2.04 6.45 3.48
N PHE A 131 -2.28 5.18 3.79
CA PHE A 131 -3.59 4.67 4.20
C PHE A 131 -4.16 5.42 5.43
N TYR A 132 -3.28 5.82 6.36
CA TYR A 132 -3.66 6.52 7.58
C TYR A 132 -3.79 8.03 7.42
N SER A 133 -3.25 8.59 6.34
CA SER A 133 -3.28 10.02 6.06
C SER A 133 -4.67 10.47 5.60
N ASP A 134 -5.09 11.63 6.10
CA ASP A 134 -6.27 12.35 5.64
C ASP A 134 -6.00 13.09 4.31
N GLU A 135 -4.74 13.43 4.03
CA GLU A 135 -4.31 14.23 2.89
C GLU A 135 -3.91 13.37 1.67
N ALA A 136 -3.25 12.24 1.89
CA ALA A 136 -2.63 11.45 0.82
C ALA A 136 -3.61 11.01 -0.28
N PRO A 137 -4.83 10.51 0.00
CA PRO A 137 -5.78 10.13 -1.06
C PRO A 137 -6.09 11.29 -2.01
N ARG A 138 -6.37 12.46 -1.45
CA ARG A 138 -6.68 13.67 -2.24
C ARG A 138 -5.44 14.16 -2.99
N SER A 139 -4.28 14.14 -2.33
CA SER A 139 -3.04 14.54 -2.99
C SER A 139 -2.67 13.63 -4.16
N ILE A 140 -2.92 12.31 -4.07
CA ILE A 140 -2.76 11.40 -5.19
C ILE A 140 -3.74 11.76 -6.30
N ARG A 141 -5.03 11.88 -5.98
CA ARG A 141 -6.11 12.22 -6.92
C ARG A 141 -5.84 13.51 -7.70
N ASP A 142 -5.37 14.55 -7.02
CA ASP A 142 -5.21 15.88 -7.60
C ASP A 142 -3.96 16.01 -8.48
N ASN A 143 -2.95 15.16 -8.29
CA ASN A 143 -1.64 15.31 -8.96
C ASN A 143 -1.32 14.19 -9.95
N ALA A 144 -1.81 12.96 -9.74
CA ALA A 144 -1.51 11.82 -10.59
C ALA A 144 -2.47 11.73 -11.79
N GLU A 145 -1.91 11.54 -12.98
CA GLU A 145 -2.69 11.19 -14.17
C GLU A 145 -2.92 9.67 -14.22
N ASP A 146 -4.19 9.24 -14.31
CA ASP A 146 -4.59 7.81 -14.28
C ASP A 146 -4.04 7.04 -13.06
N PRO A 147 -4.38 7.45 -11.81
CA PRO A 147 -3.84 6.80 -10.62
C PRO A 147 -4.28 5.35 -10.50
N ARG A 148 -3.37 4.51 -10.03
CA ARG A 148 -3.64 3.16 -9.53
C ARG A 148 -3.15 3.05 -8.10
N VAL A 149 -4.08 2.81 -7.18
CA VAL A 149 -3.83 2.78 -5.74
C VAL A 149 -4.07 1.36 -5.24
N LEU A 150 -3.03 0.77 -4.67
CA LEU A 150 -3.06 -0.56 -4.08
C LEU A 150 -3.04 -0.43 -2.55
N VAL A 151 -4.02 -1.06 -1.90
CA VAL A 151 -4.08 -1.16 -0.44
C VAL A 151 -4.18 -2.63 -0.04
N PHE A 152 -3.13 -3.14 0.59
CA PHE A 152 -3.07 -4.48 1.15
C PHE A 152 -3.57 -4.44 2.59
N LEU A 153 -4.65 -5.14 2.90
CA LEU A 153 -5.19 -5.25 4.25
C LEU A 153 -4.87 -6.62 4.85
N ARG A 154 -4.54 -6.63 6.13
CA ARG A 154 -4.25 -7.83 6.93
C ARG A 154 -5.06 -7.76 8.21
N ASP A 155 -5.39 -8.92 8.79
CA ASP A 155 -5.95 -9.04 10.14
C ASP A 155 -5.32 -7.98 11.07
N PRO A 156 -6.12 -7.02 11.57
CA PRO A 156 -5.60 -5.90 12.32
C PRO A 156 -4.86 -6.35 13.58
N VAL A 157 -5.28 -7.43 14.24
CA VAL A 157 -4.66 -7.92 15.49
C VAL A 157 -3.25 -8.44 15.22
N GLU A 158 -3.12 -9.34 14.25
CA GLU A 158 -1.84 -9.90 13.80
C GLU A 158 -0.89 -8.84 13.27
N ARG A 159 -1.43 -7.92 12.47
CA ARG A 159 -0.65 -6.82 11.89
C ARG A 159 -0.14 -5.88 12.98
N LEU A 160 -0.95 -5.48 13.97
CA LEU A 160 -0.51 -4.59 15.06
C LEU A 160 0.61 -5.22 15.87
N TYR A 161 0.49 -6.51 16.17
CA TYR A 161 1.56 -7.24 16.82
C TYR A 161 2.82 -7.17 15.95
N SER A 162 2.72 -7.58 14.69
CA SER A 162 3.80 -7.52 13.72
C SER A 162 4.50 -6.16 13.69
N LEU A 163 3.70 -5.08 13.73
CA LEU A 163 4.14 -3.70 13.69
C LEU A 163 4.87 -3.29 14.96
N HIS A 164 4.33 -3.63 16.14
CA HIS A 164 5.01 -3.39 17.42
C HIS A 164 6.42 -4.00 17.44
N GLY A 165 6.56 -5.25 17.00
CA GLY A 165 7.87 -5.90 16.91
C GLY A 165 8.83 -5.20 15.94
N GLN A 166 8.32 -4.73 14.79
CA GLN A 166 9.13 -3.90 13.88
C GLN A 166 9.56 -2.59 14.54
N MET A 167 8.65 -1.88 15.21
CA MET A 167 8.95 -0.59 15.83
C MET A 167 9.95 -0.73 16.98
N VAL A 168 9.88 -1.81 17.77
CA VAL A 168 10.88 -2.10 18.81
C VAL A 168 12.26 -2.36 18.17
N ASN A 169 12.29 -3.10 17.06
CA ASN A 169 13.52 -3.38 16.32
C ASN A 169 14.10 -2.13 15.64
N SER A 170 13.27 -1.23 15.09
CA SER A 170 13.76 0.02 14.50
C SER A 170 14.16 1.04 15.56
N GLY A 171 13.65 0.90 16.79
CA GLY A 171 13.82 1.89 17.87
C GLY A 171 12.71 2.94 17.92
N ALA A 172 11.77 2.90 16.97
CA ALA A 172 10.58 3.74 16.98
C ALA A 172 9.61 3.45 18.13
N GLU A 173 9.70 2.26 18.74
CA GLU A 173 8.99 1.91 19.98
C GLU A 173 10.03 1.55 21.06
N THR A 174 9.87 2.15 22.24
CA THR A 174 10.76 1.96 23.39
C THR A 174 10.21 0.95 24.40
N ILE A 175 8.91 0.63 24.31
CA ILE A 175 8.24 -0.32 25.18
C ILE A 175 8.25 -1.71 24.53
N GLY A 176 9.08 -2.60 25.07
CA GLY A 176 9.26 -3.95 24.53
C GLY A 176 8.06 -4.89 24.72
N SER A 177 7.16 -4.62 25.67
CA SER A 177 5.94 -5.39 25.87
C SER A 177 4.77 -4.78 25.09
N PHE A 178 4.13 -5.56 24.22
CA PHE A 178 3.00 -5.07 23.42
C PHE A 178 1.81 -4.62 24.29
N ARG A 179 1.54 -5.34 25.38
CA ARG A 179 0.50 -4.96 26.36
C ARG A 179 0.78 -3.60 27.00
N GLU A 180 2.03 -3.38 27.41
CA GLU A 180 2.43 -2.11 28.02
C GLU A 180 2.42 -0.96 27.00
N ALA A 181 2.71 -1.26 25.72
CA ALA A 181 2.67 -0.30 24.63
C ALA A 181 1.23 0.14 24.33
N LEU A 182 0.27 -0.80 24.29
CA LEU A 182 -1.16 -0.51 24.21
C LEU A 182 -1.64 0.34 25.40
N ALA A 183 -1.20 -0.01 26.61
CA ALA A 183 -1.55 0.73 27.83
C ALA A 183 -0.92 2.14 27.88
N ALA A 184 0.10 2.42 27.07
CA ALA A 184 0.76 3.72 27.01
C ALA A 184 0.03 4.73 26.12
N GLN A 185 -0.93 4.32 25.30
CA GLN A 185 -1.60 5.21 24.36
C GLN A 185 -2.23 6.47 25.02
N PRO A 186 -2.95 6.39 26.17
CA PRO A 186 -3.48 7.59 26.82
C PRO A 186 -2.39 8.58 27.26
N ASP A 187 -1.19 8.12 27.58
CA ASP A 187 -0.06 9.00 27.87
C ASP A 187 0.47 9.66 26.60
N ARG A 188 0.54 8.90 25.49
CA ARG A 188 1.01 9.37 24.17
C ARG A 188 0.11 10.44 23.58
N GLU A 189 -1.21 10.27 23.72
CA GLU A 189 -2.21 11.28 23.35
C GLU A 189 -2.01 12.60 24.09
N ARG A 190 -1.41 12.56 25.29
CA ARG A 190 -1.07 13.75 26.09
C ARG A 190 0.37 14.22 25.89
N GLY A 191 1.05 13.73 24.86
CA GLY A 191 2.44 14.09 24.54
C GLY A 191 3.49 13.46 25.46
N ARG A 192 3.16 12.42 26.24
CA ARG A 192 4.08 11.75 27.16
C ARG A 192 4.51 10.39 26.60
N ARG A 193 5.67 9.89 27.05
CA ARG A 193 6.20 8.56 26.66
C ARG A 193 6.29 8.38 25.13
N LEU A 194 6.61 9.47 24.45
CA LEU A 194 6.90 9.50 23.03
C LEU A 194 8.41 9.34 22.84
N PRO A 195 8.86 8.37 22.04
CA PRO A 195 10.25 8.25 21.65
C PRO A 195 10.67 9.35 20.65
N ASP A 196 11.98 9.47 20.46
CA ASP A 196 12.58 10.24 19.36
C ASP A 196 12.36 9.43 18.05
N LEU A 197 11.86 10.08 17.01
CA LEU A 197 11.11 9.39 15.95
C LEU A 197 11.98 8.84 14.82
N LEU A 198 11.52 7.72 14.23
CA LEU A 198 11.85 7.20 12.89
C LEU A 198 10.58 6.78 12.10
N GLU A 199 9.44 6.70 12.79
CA GLU A 199 8.12 6.24 12.34
C GLU A 199 7.07 7.27 12.81
N PRO A 200 5.83 7.27 12.28
CA PRO A 200 4.89 8.33 12.61
C PRO A 200 4.44 8.20 14.06
N ARG A 201 4.26 9.33 14.76
CA ARG A 201 3.73 9.34 16.13
C ARG A 201 2.38 8.65 16.22
N GLU A 202 1.58 8.80 15.18
CA GLU A 202 0.28 8.19 14.98
C GLU A 202 0.37 6.65 14.98
N GLY A 203 1.50 6.10 14.49
CA GLY A 203 1.77 4.66 14.50
C GLY A 203 1.94 4.05 15.89
N LEU A 204 2.14 4.86 16.92
CA LEU A 204 2.22 4.43 18.32
C LEU A 204 0.86 4.40 19.02
N ARG A 205 -0.21 4.83 18.34
CA ARG A 205 -1.59 4.76 18.80
C ARG A 205 -2.24 3.50 18.26
N TYR A 206 -1.80 2.36 18.77
CA TYR A 206 -2.16 1.03 18.26
C TYR A 206 -3.67 0.78 18.21
N TRP A 207 -4.46 1.34 19.13
CA TRP A 207 -5.92 1.24 19.09
C TRP A 207 -6.50 2.00 17.90
N ASP A 208 -6.00 3.20 17.63
CA ASP A 208 -6.49 4.03 16.53
C ASP A 208 -6.18 3.38 15.17
N ILE A 209 -4.94 2.94 14.97
CA ILE A 209 -4.52 2.34 13.71
C ILE A 209 -5.04 0.90 13.54
N ALA A 210 -5.69 0.32 14.55
CA ALA A 210 -6.43 -0.94 14.48
C ALA A 210 -7.66 -0.83 13.59
N HIS A 211 -8.29 0.35 13.59
CA HIS A 211 -9.54 0.62 12.89
C HIS A 211 -9.25 1.02 11.44
N TYR A 212 -9.68 0.18 10.50
CA TYR A 212 -9.54 0.43 9.06
C TYR A 212 -10.77 1.11 8.46
N GLY A 213 -11.98 0.90 9.00
CA GLY A 213 -13.24 1.35 8.40
C GLY A 213 -13.26 2.82 7.96
N PRO A 214 -12.86 3.78 8.82
CA PRO A 214 -12.78 5.19 8.42
C PRO A 214 -11.81 5.46 7.26
N HIS A 215 -10.69 4.73 7.21
CA HIS A 215 -9.67 4.87 6.17
C HIS A 215 -10.10 4.20 4.86
N VAL A 216 -10.68 3.00 4.92
CA VAL A 216 -11.27 2.31 3.76
C VAL A 216 -12.30 3.21 3.10
N ARG A 217 -13.25 3.75 3.89
CA ARG A 217 -14.27 4.67 3.42
C ARG A 217 -13.67 5.92 2.76
N ARG A 218 -12.63 6.52 3.34
CA ARG A 218 -11.94 7.68 2.74
C ARG A 218 -11.38 7.37 1.36
N TYR A 219 -10.77 6.20 1.18
CA TYR A 219 -10.22 5.80 -0.10
C TYR A 219 -11.34 5.52 -1.13
N LEU A 220 -12.41 4.83 -0.74
CA LEU A 220 -13.60 4.61 -1.58
C LEU A 220 -14.31 5.91 -1.96
N ASP A 221 -14.36 6.90 -1.06
CA ASP A 221 -14.95 8.21 -1.34
C ASP A 221 -14.09 9.08 -2.27
N THR A 222 -12.81 8.73 -2.45
CA THR A 222 -11.83 9.52 -3.23
C THR A 222 -11.57 8.91 -4.61
N PHE A 223 -11.52 7.58 -4.69
CA PHE A 223 -11.13 6.82 -5.88
C PHE A 223 -12.30 6.08 -6.52
N ASP A 224 -12.31 6.02 -7.85
CA ASP A 224 -13.24 5.15 -8.58
C ASP A 224 -12.73 3.69 -8.51
N ASP A 225 -13.62 2.73 -8.78
CA ASP A 225 -13.32 1.29 -8.70
C ASP A 225 -12.14 0.88 -9.62
N GLU A 226 -11.96 1.56 -10.75
CA GLU A 226 -10.84 1.29 -11.68
C GLU A 226 -9.49 1.81 -11.19
N GLU A 227 -9.47 2.67 -10.18
CA GLU A 227 -8.28 3.36 -9.69
C GLU A 227 -7.83 2.88 -8.31
N LEU A 228 -8.67 2.13 -7.61
CA LEU A 228 -8.40 1.60 -6.28
C LEU A 228 -8.66 0.10 -6.21
N MET A 229 -7.65 -0.64 -5.72
CA MET A 229 -7.81 -2.06 -5.44
C MET A 229 -7.36 -2.33 -4.00
N PHE A 230 -8.30 -2.85 -3.21
CA PHE A 230 -7.99 -3.50 -1.95
C PHE A 230 -7.60 -4.96 -2.20
N VAL A 231 -6.58 -5.44 -1.50
CA VAL A 231 -6.09 -6.81 -1.59
C VAL A 231 -5.97 -7.39 -0.19
N ARG A 232 -6.59 -8.55 0.04
CA ARG A 232 -6.47 -9.25 1.32
C ARG A 232 -5.13 -9.98 1.38
N PHE A 233 -4.39 -9.76 2.46
CA PHE A 233 -3.08 -10.36 2.71
C PHE A 233 -3.14 -11.90 2.73
N ASP A 234 -4.22 -12.46 3.27
CA ASP A 234 -4.41 -13.91 3.38
C ASP A 234 -4.58 -14.57 2.00
N ASP A 235 -5.21 -13.88 1.03
CA ASP A 235 -5.32 -14.35 -0.36
C ASP A 235 -3.95 -14.35 -1.03
N PHE A 236 -3.16 -13.29 -0.83
CA PHE A 236 -1.78 -13.23 -1.32
C PHE A 236 -0.91 -14.34 -0.72
N THR A 237 -1.13 -14.69 0.55
CA THR A 237 -0.38 -15.76 1.21
C THR A 237 -0.77 -17.14 0.68
N THR A 238 -2.04 -17.31 0.29
CA THR A 238 -2.59 -18.58 -0.18
C THR A 238 -2.30 -18.83 -1.66
N ASP A 239 -2.50 -17.83 -2.53
CA ASP A 239 -2.21 -17.88 -3.96
C ASP A 239 -1.46 -16.61 -4.43
N PRO A 240 -0.15 -16.51 -4.13
CA PRO A 240 0.65 -15.34 -4.50
C PRO A 240 0.65 -15.06 -6.01
N GLU A 241 0.68 -16.12 -6.85
CA GLU A 241 0.71 -15.97 -8.32
C GLU A 241 -0.66 -15.55 -8.88
N GLY A 242 -1.76 -16.06 -8.32
CA GLY A 242 -3.12 -15.64 -8.64
C GLY A 242 -3.34 -14.17 -8.35
N VAL A 243 -3.07 -13.74 -7.12
CA VAL A 243 -3.25 -12.35 -6.72
C VAL A 243 -2.31 -11.41 -7.49
N PHE A 244 -1.07 -11.82 -7.78
CA PHE A 244 -0.18 -11.00 -8.63
C PHE A 244 -0.76 -10.76 -10.02
N ARG A 245 -1.37 -11.80 -10.63
CA ARG A 245 -2.03 -11.68 -11.94
C ARG A 245 -3.20 -10.70 -11.92
N GLU A 246 -4.01 -10.72 -10.86
CA GLU A 246 -5.11 -9.80 -10.66
C GLU A 246 -4.61 -8.36 -10.50
N VAL A 247 -3.58 -8.15 -9.68
CA VAL A 247 -2.93 -6.84 -9.53
C VAL A 247 -2.38 -6.35 -10.88
N CYS A 248 -1.65 -7.18 -11.64
CA CYS A 248 -1.17 -6.79 -12.97
C CYS A 248 -2.32 -6.40 -13.92
N THR A 249 -3.45 -7.12 -13.86
CA THR A 249 -4.64 -6.83 -14.67
C THR A 249 -5.25 -5.48 -14.28
N PHE A 250 -5.40 -5.20 -12.99
CA PHE A 250 -5.83 -3.89 -12.46
C PHE A 250 -4.90 -2.75 -12.90
N LEU A 251 -3.59 -3.00 -12.87
CA LEU A 251 -2.58 -2.05 -13.32
C LEU A 251 -2.56 -1.88 -14.85
N GLY A 252 -3.20 -2.75 -15.62
CA GLY A 252 -3.17 -2.73 -17.08
C GLY A 252 -1.80 -3.09 -17.68
N VAL A 253 -1.03 -3.92 -16.98
CA VAL A 253 0.29 -4.44 -17.43
C VAL A 253 0.20 -5.95 -17.68
N ASP A 254 1.22 -6.57 -18.31
CA ASP A 254 1.16 -7.99 -18.69
C ASP A 254 0.95 -8.93 -17.48
N PRO A 255 -0.21 -9.59 -17.35
CA PRO A 255 -0.51 -10.46 -16.21
C PRO A 255 0.25 -11.80 -16.24
N ASN A 256 1.00 -12.09 -17.31
CA ASN A 256 1.72 -13.35 -17.48
C ASN A 256 3.17 -13.31 -16.99
N VAL A 257 3.67 -12.12 -16.63
CA VAL A 257 5.00 -11.96 -16.03
C VAL A 257 5.04 -12.78 -14.73
N ARG A 258 6.08 -13.60 -14.59
CA ARG A 258 6.28 -14.38 -13.35
C ARG A 258 6.82 -13.45 -12.27
N PRO A 259 6.14 -13.33 -11.12
CA PRO A 259 6.62 -12.45 -10.08
C PRO A 259 7.87 -13.04 -9.42
N ALA A 260 8.88 -12.21 -9.20
CA ALA A 260 10.01 -12.55 -8.34
C ALA A 260 9.60 -12.30 -6.88
N ILE A 261 8.76 -13.18 -6.33
CA ILE A 261 8.30 -13.06 -4.93
C ILE A 261 9.38 -13.67 -4.03
N PRO A 262 10.11 -12.87 -3.24
CA PRO A 262 11.07 -13.42 -2.30
C PRO A 262 10.34 -14.30 -1.26
N ALA A 263 10.99 -15.42 -0.89
CA ALA A 263 10.49 -16.28 0.17
C ALA A 263 10.25 -15.44 1.44
N SER A 264 9.11 -15.70 2.08
CA SER A 264 8.59 -15.04 3.30
C SER A 264 9.67 -14.37 4.16
N ASN A 265 9.51 -13.07 4.39
CA ASN A 265 10.36 -12.29 5.29
C ASN A 265 10.39 -12.96 6.67
N THR A 266 11.45 -13.71 6.94
CA THR A 266 11.65 -14.38 8.22
C THR A 266 11.64 -13.30 9.30
N HIS A 267 10.90 -13.51 10.38
CA HIS A 267 10.93 -12.58 11.50
C HIS A 267 12.38 -12.47 12.01
N ARG A 268 12.86 -11.23 12.16
CA ARG A 268 14.21 -10.92 12.65
C ARG A 268 14.10 -10.07 13.89
N VAL A 269 15.02 -10.31 14.82
CA VAL A 269 15.17 -9.52 16.04
C VAL A 269 16.58 -9.00 16.14
N LEU A 270 16.75 -7.91 16.90
CA LEU A 270 18.06 -7.36 17.19
C LEU A 270 18.89 -8.31 18.07
N ARG A 271 20.19 -8.38 17.78
CA ARG A 271 21.20 -8.98 18.66
C ARG A 271 21.57 -8.00 19.78
N SER A 272 21.61 -6.69 19.47
CA SER A 272 21.99 -5.64 20.42
C SER A 272 21.26 -4.32 20.14
N HIS A 273 20.51 -3.83 21.13
CA HIS A 273 19.91 -2.50 21.10
C HIS A 273 20.97 -1.39 21.10
N ARG A 274 22.11 -1.59 21.77
CA ARG A 274 23.21 -0.60 21.77
C ARG A 274 23.82 -0.39 20.39
N VAL A 275 23.89 -1.45 19.58
CA VAL A 275 24.37 -1.34 18.19
C VAL A 275 23.34 -0.61 17.34
N ARG A 276 22.04 -0.88 17.50
CA ARG A 276 20.97 -0.10 16.86
C ARG A 276 21.11 1.39 17.21
N ASP A 277 21.21 1.71 18.50
CA ASP A 277 21.28 3.11 18.97
C ASP A 277 22.50 3.83 18.42
N PHE A 278 23.66 3.16 18.39
CA PHE A 278 24.88 3.71 17.78
C PHE A 278 24.75 3.94 16.26
N LEU A 279 24.01 3.08 15.54
CA LEU A 279 23.82 3.24 14.09
C LEU A 279 22.75 4.29 13.75
N ALA A 280 21.77 4.48 14.63
CA ALA A 280 20.74 5.51 14.51
C ALA A 280 21.28 6.90 14.87
N ASP A 281 22.00 7.00 15.99
CA ASP A 281 22.59 8.24 16.47
C ASP A 281 24.06 8.04 16.90
N PRO A 282 25.00 7.97 15.93
CA PRO A 282 26.41 7.79 16.24
C PRO A 282 26.98 9.02 16.95
N PRO A 283 27.94 8.87 17.87
CA PRO A 283 28.61 10.00 18.52
C PRO A 283 29.26 10.97 17.52
N GLU A 284 29.34 12.25 17.86
CA GLU A 284 29.86 13.32 16.97
C GLU A 284 31.20 12.99 16.28
N PRO A 285 32.22 12.42 16.97
CA PRO A 285 33.47 12.06 16.30
C PRO A 285 33.28 11.04 15.17
N VAL A 286 32.32 10.13 15.30
CA VAL A 286 32.00 9.12 14.28
C VAL A 286 31.30 9.77 13.09
N ARG A 287 30.37 10.70 13.34
CA ARG A 287 29.71 11.49 12.28
C ARG A 287 30.73 12.30 11.49
N GLU A 288 31.64 13.01 12.16
CA GLU A 288 32.69 13.77 11.49
C GLU A 288 33.58 12.91 10.60
N ILE A 289 33.94 11.70 11.06
CA ILE A 289 34.72 10.77 10.25
C ILE A 289 33.90 10.32 9.05
N ALA A 290 32.64 9.94 9.24
CA ALA A 290 31.76 9.51 8.16
C ALA A 290 31.62 10.59 7.07
N HIS A 291 31.46 11.87 7.43
CA HIS A 291 31.39 12.98 6.47
C HIS A 291 32.68 13.22 5.69
N ARG A 292 33.82 12.79 6.20
CA ARG A 292 35.14 12.92 5.54
C ARG A 292 35.46 11.74 4.63
N VAL A 293 34.71 10.65 4.72
CA VAL A 293 34.91 9.47 3.86
C VAL A 293 34.13 9.69 2.55
N PRO A 294 34.82 9.70 1.39
CA PRO A 294 34.15 9.89 0.11
C PRO A 294 33.34 8.65 -0.31
N GLY A 295 32.23 8.92 -1.01
CA GLY A 295 31.31 7.89 -1.52
C GLY A 295 30.40 7.30 -0.44
N ASP A 296 29.73 6.19 -0.78
CA ASP A 296 28.68 5.61 0.06
C ASP A 296 29.22 4.64 1.13
N TRP A 297 30.53 4.61 1.36
CA TRP A 297 31.17 3.71 2.32
C TRP A 297 30.57 3.79 3.74
N PRO A 298 30.31 4.97 4.32
CA PRO A 298 29.68 5.06 5.63
C PRO A 298 28.28 4.44 5.65
N THR A 299 27.48 4.70 4.62
CA THR A 299 26.13 4.15 4.46
C THR A 299 26.18 2.63 4.31
N GLN A 300 27.05 2.12 3.43
CA GLN A 300 27.26 0.69 3.22
C GLN A 300 27.74 -0.02 4.51
N ALA A 301 28.70 0.57 5.22
CA ALA A 301 29.18 0.03 6.49
C ALA A 301 28.08 0.00 7.55
N ARG A 302 27.29 1.08 7.65
CA ARG A 302 26.11 1.14 8.54
C ARG A 302 25.12 0.05 8.20
N ASP A 303 24.81 -0.14 6.92
CA ASP A 303 23.85 -1.14 6.46
C ASP A 303 24.37 -2.55 6.73
N ILE A 304 25.66 -2.83 6.50
CA ILE A 304 26.29 -4.11 6.87
C ILE A 304 26.19 -4.36 8.38
N LEU A 305 26.55 -3.39 9.21
CA LEU A 305 26.45 -3.50 10.67
C LEU A 305 25.02 -3.73 11.14
N TRP A 306 24.05 -3.05 10.50
CA TRP A 306 22.63 -3.27 10.73
C TRP A 306 22.23 -4.71 10.41
N GLN A 307 22.63 -5.24 9.24
CA GLN A 307 22.34 -6.61 8.84
C GLN A 307 22.97 -7.65 9.77
N LEU A 308 24.21 -7.41 10.23
CA LEU A 308 24.89 -8.25 11.21
C LEU A 308 24.25 -8.19 12.60
N ASN A 309 23.57 -7.09 12.93
CA ASN A 309 22.85 -6.95 14.19
C ASN A 309 21.47 -7.64 14.16
N LEU A 310 20.99 -8.10 13.01
CA LEU A 310 19.71 -8.80 12.89
C LEU A 310 19.90 -10.32 12.82
N LYS A 311 19.23 -11.07 13.70
CA LYS A 311 19.18 -12.54 13.66
C LYS A 311 17.77 -13.04 13.33
N PRO A 312 17.62 -14.15 12.60
CA PRO A 312 16.34 -14.85 12.52
C PRO A 312 15.88 -15.23 13.93
N ALA A 313 14.60 -15.06 14.20
CA ALA A 313 13.98 -15.54 15.42
C ALA A 313 12.50 -15.84 15.16
N GLU A 314 12.00 -16.89 15.78
CA GLU A 314 10.56 -17.07 15.89
C GLU A 314 9.98 -15.93 16.72
N ARG A 315 8.75 -15.55 16.37
CA ARG A 315 8.04 -14.51 17.09
C ARG A 315 7.28 -15.18 18.22
N ASP A 316 7.49 -14.71 19.45
CA ASP A 316 6.69 -15.20 20.57
C ASP A 316 5.20 -15.00 20.26
N PRO A 317 4.35 -16.02 20.47
CA PRO A 317 2.93 -15.88 20.21
C PRO A 317 2.33 -14.78 21.11
N MET A 318 1.33 -14.07 20.58
CA MET A 318 0.61 -13.09 21.40
C MET A 318 -0.10 -13.82 22.55
N PRO A 319 -0.09 -13.29 23.78
CA PRO A 319 -0.91 -13.83 24.87
C PRO A 319 -2.39 -13.93 24.46
N GLU A 320 -3.01 -15.09 24.69
CA GLU A 320 -4.38 -15.39 24.23
C GLU A 320 -5.41 -14.38 24.74
N ASP A 321 -5.28 -13.95 26.00
CA ASP A 321 -6.19 -12.96 26.60
C ASP A 321 -6.07 -11.59 25.92
N LEU A 322 -4.86 -11.22 25.49
CA LEU A 322 -4.60 -9.99 24.75
C LEU A 322 -5.15 -10.08 23.32
N CYS A 323 -4.94 -11.22 22.66
CA CYS A 323 -5.50 -11.50 21.33
C CYS A 323 -7.02 -11.33 21.36
N ARG A 324 -7.70 -12.00 22.30
CA ARG A 324 -9.16 -11.88 22.49
C ARG A 324 -9.61 -10.43 22.75
N THR A 325 -8.88 -9.69 23.57
CA THR A 325 -9.20 -8.28 23.87
C THR A 325 -9.13 -7.42 22.61
N LEU A 326 -8.09 -7.61 21.79
CA LEU A 326 -7.93 -6.88 20.54
C LEU A 326 -8.96 -7.30 19.50
N THR A 327 -9.23 -8.59 19.33
CA THR A 327 -10.25 -9.09 18.42
C THR A 327 -11.61 -8.50 18.73
N GLU A 328 -11.99 -8.46 20.02
CA GLU A 328 -13.28 -7.88 20.42
C GLU A 328 -13.34 -6.36 20.20
N HIS A 329 -12.24 -5.66 20.42
CA HIS A 329 -12.13 -4.24 20.13
C HIS A 329 -12.24 -3.93 18.62
N CYS A 330 -11.59 -4.75 17.78
CA CYS A 330 -11.60 -4.58 16.33
C CYS A 330 -12.90 -5.05 15.67
N ARG A 331 -13.69 -5.91 16.33
CA ARG A 331 -14.87 -6.57 15.72
C ARG A 331 -15.83 -5.60 15.01
N PRO A 332 -16.29 -4.49 15.62
CA PRO A 332 -17.22 -3.59 14.95
C PRO A 332 -16.63 -2.94 13.69
N ASP A 333 -15.33 -2.68 13.70
CA ASP A 333 -14.63 -2.09 12.55
C ASP A 333 -14.39 -3.13 11.45
N ILE A 334 -14.07 -4.38 11.81
CA ILE A 334 -13.98 -5.49 10.85
C ILE A 334 -15.33 -5.71 10.14
N GLU A 335 -16.44 -5.61 10.87
CA GLU A 335 -17.79 -5.67 10.30
C GLU A 335 -18.05 -4.49 9.33
N ASP A 336 -17.64 -3.27 9.67
CA ASP A 336 -17.73 -2.11 8.76
C ASP A 336 -16.90 -2.33 7.48
N VAL A 337 -15.69 -2.88 7.60
CA VAL A 337 -14.83 -3.19 6.44
C VAL A 337 -15.41 -4.31 5.58
N GLU A 338 -15.99 -5.35 6.19
CA GLU A 338 -16.70 -6.43 5.49
C GLU A 338 -17.87 -5.88 4.67
N ASP A 339 -18.68 -4.98 5.25
CA ASP A 339 -19.78 -4.32 4.54
C ASP A 339 -19.30 -3.40 3.42
N LEU A 340 -18.23 -2.62 3.66
CA LEU A 340 -17.66 -1.68 2.68
C LEU A 340 -17.04 -2.39 1.47
N LEU A 341 -16.38 -3.53 1.68
CA LEU A 341 -15.62 -4.23 0.64
C LEU A 341 -16.35 -5.47 0.08
N GLY A 342 -17.42 -5.92 0.74
CA GLY A 342 -18.12 -7.17 0.39
C GLY A 342 -17.27 -8.43 0.58
N TRP A 343 -16.27 -8.38 1.47
CA TRP A 343 -15.37 -9.51 1.76
C TRP A 343 -15.90 -10.41 2.86
N ASP A 344 -15.55 -11.70 2.84
CA ASP A 344 -15.71 -12.56 4.02
C ASP A 344 -14.48 -12.39 4.94
N LEU A 345 -14.65 -11.68 6.05
CA LEU A 345 -13.62 -11.44 7.08
C LEU A 345 -13.91 -12.21 8.37
N SER A 346 -14.69 -13.28 8.28
CA SER A 346 -15.06 -14.10 9.44
C SER A 346 -13.85 -14.78 10.10
N ASP A 347 -12.78 -15.02 9.37
CA ASP A 347 -11.50 -15.53 9.87
C ASP A 347 -10.77 -14.51 10.78
N TRP A 348 -10.90 -13.21 10.49
CA TRP A 348 -10.38 -12.15 11.36
C TRP A 348 -11.18 -12.01 12.65
N ARG A 349 -12.46 -12.43 12.66
CA ARG A 349 -13.36 -12.41 13.83
C ARG A 349 -13.28 -13.65 14.72
N ARG A 350 -12.85 -14.79 14.17
CA ARG A 350 -13.05 -16.14 14.75
C ARG A 350 -11.91 -16.68 15.61
N ARG A 351 -10.91 -15.86 15.97
CA ARG A 351 -9.81 -16.33 16.83
C ARG A 351 -10.22 -16.43 18.30
N ASP A 352 -11.07 -17.41 18.59
CA ASP A 352 -11.17 -18.08 19.88
C ASP A 352 -10.43 -19.42 19.73
N PRO A 353 -9.31 -19.66 20.44
CA PRO A 353 -8.54 -20.92 20.34
C PRO A 353 -9.34 -22.20 20.67
N LEU A 354 -10.59 -22.06 21.11
CA LEU A 354 -11.45 -23.16 21.53
C LEU A 354 -12.25 -23.83 20.40
N GLU A 355 -12.22 -23.32 19.17
CA GLU A 355 -12.95 -23.95 18.04
C GLU A 355 -12.10 -24.88 17.15
N GLU A 356 -10.78 -25.01 17.41
CA GLU A 356 -9.90 -25.94 16.67
C GLU A 356 -9.46 -27.20 17.46
N ALA A 357 -10.19 -27.57 18.53
CA ALA A 357 -9.90 -28.77 19.33
C ALA A 357 -10.87 -29.94 19.09
#